data_AF-A0A1I6W248-F1
#
_entry.id   AF-A0A1I6W248-F1
#
_cell.length_a   1.000
_cell.length_b   1.000
_cell.length_c   1.000
_cell.angle_alpha   90.00
_cell.angle_beta   90.00
_cell.angle_gamma   90.00
#
_symmetry.space_group_name_H-M   'P 1'
#
loop_
_entity.id
_entity.type
_entity.pdbx_description
1 polymer ?
#
loop_
_entity_poly.entity_id
_entity_poly.type
_entity_poly.pdbx_seq_one_letter_code
_entity_poly.pdbx_strand_id
1 'polypeptide(L)'
;MFNPNWTVLVLRDDDGPALWETGAILRYLAGRYGDDAIWPRDPLTRADVDRWTEWANLNVAMAFAAPVFWRIVRTPAHRQDAAAIAQAVQALEHRPRIAEQSLGNTRRSQARGSPAPTSSSATCCIAPTKSR
;
A
#
# COMPACT_ATOMS: atom_id res chain seq x y z
N MET A 1 9.89 -28.88 -1.78
CA MET A 1 10.12 -27.79 -0.82
C MET A 1 9.63 -26.51 -1.47
N PHE A 2 8.58 -25.88 -0.93
CA PHE A 2 7.86 -24.79 -1.64
C PHE A 2 8.54 -23.42 -1.53
N ASN A 3 9.34 -23.21 -0.48
CA ASN A 3 10.18 -22.04 -0.30
C ASN A 3 11.50 -22.50 0.33
N PRO A 4 12.67 -22.27 -0.30
CA PRO A 4 13.95 -22.69 0.25
C PRO A 4 14.37 -21.91 1.50
N ASN A 5 13.77 -20.73 1.74
CA ASN A 5 14.07 -19.87 2.90
C ASN A 5 13.30 -20.28 4.17
N TRP A 6 12.43 -21.29 4.10
CA TRP A 6 11.62 -21.77 5.24
C TRP A 6 10.76 -20.70 5.91
N THR A 7 10.43 -19.63 5.17
CA THR A 7 9.52 -18.58 5.61
C THR A 7 8.10 -18.84 5.13
N VAL A 8 7.13 -18.32 5.90
CA VAL A 8 5.72 -18.30 5.51
C VAL A 8 5.49 -17.31 4.36
N LEU A 9 4.35 -17.44 3.67
CA LEU A 9 3.96 -16.74 2.43
C LEU A 9 4.57 -17.36 1.17
N VAL A 10 3.90 -18.40 0.70
CA VAL A 10 4.08 -18.97 -0.64
C VAL A 10 2.74 -18.90 -1.36
N LEU A 11 2.76 -18.41 -2.60
CA LEU A 11 1.60 -18.45 -3.49
C LEU A 11 1.82 -19.53 -4.55
N ARG A 12 0.82 -20.36 -4.80
CA ARG A 12 0.73 -21.19 -6.00
C ARG A 12 -0.57 -20.83 -6.70
N ASP A 13 -0.45 -20.45 -7.96
CA ASP A 13 -1.60 -20.07 -8.78
C ASP A 13 -1.88 -21.20 -9.77
N ASP A 14 -3.06 -21.83 -9.64
CA ASP A 14 -3.43 -23.09 -10.29
C ASP A 14 -2.33 -24.18 -10.12
N ASP A 15 -1.99 -24.85 -11.23
CA ASP A 15 -0.92 -25.84 -11.30
C ASP A 15 0.48 -25.22 -11.46
N GLY A 16 0.60 -23.89 -11.41
CA GLY A 16 1.85 -23.16 -11.58
C GLY A 16 2.92 -23.47 -10.52
N PRO A 17 4.16 -22.99 -10.72
CA PRO A 17 5.20 -23.14 -9.71
C PRO A 17 4.88 -22.33 -8.44
N ALA A 18 5.51 -22.71 -7.32
CA ALA A 18 5.43 -21.95 -6.09
C ALA A 18 6.23 -20.65 -6.18
N LEU A 19 5.57 -19.54 -5.88
CA LEU A 19 6.14 -18.20 -5.77
C LEU A 19 6.36 -17.86 -4.31
N TRP A 20 7.51 -17.28 -4.02
CA TRP A 20 7.94 -16.85 -2.70
C TRP A 20 8.49 -15.42 -2.79
N GLU A 21 8.66 -14.78 -1.64
CA GLU A 21 8.81 -13.33 -1.45
C GLU A 21 7.56 -12.51 -1.74
N THR A 22 7.12 -11.76 -0.72
CA THR A 22 5.93 -10.89 -0.79
C THR A 22 5.97 -9.95 -1.99
N GLY A 23 7.12 -9.31 -2.27
CA GLY A 23 7.24 -8.39 -3.39
C GLY A 23 7.09 -9.06 -4.76
N ALA A 24 7.57 -10.30 -4.92
CA ALA A 24 7.41 -11.04 -6.17
C ALA A 24 5.96 -11.53 -6.34
N ILE A 25 5.34 -12.01 -5.26
CA ILE A 25 3.93 -12.42 -5.22
C ILE A 25 3.00 -11.26 -5.58
N LEU A 26 3.20 -10.07 -4.98
CA LEU A 26 2.39 -8.89 -5.27
C LEU A 26 2.51 -8.47 -6.74
N ARG A 27 3.72 -8.44 -7.30
CA ARG A 27 3.97 -8.16 -8.72
C ARG A 27 3.29 -9.15 -9.64
N TYR A 28 3.35 -10.44 -9.30
CA TYR A 28 2.70 -11.49 -10.06
C TYR A 28 1.19 -11.32 -10.08
N LEU A 29 0.57 -11.14 -8.90
CA LEU A 29 -0.87 -10.97 -8.79
C LEU A 29 -1.34 -9.71 -9.51
N ALA A 30 -0.61 -8.60 -9.37
CA ALA A 30 -0.94 -7.35 -10.01
C ALA A 30 -0.76 -7.41 -11.54
N GLY A 31 0.28 -8.09 -12.03
CA GLY A 31 0.49 -8.28 -13.47
C GLY A 31 -0.48 -9.27 -14.11
N ARG A 32 -0.94 -10.28 -13.37
CA ARG A 32 -1.86 -11.32 -13.88
C ARG A 32 -3.33 -10.93 -13.75
N TYR A 33 -3.70 -10.29 -12.66
CA TYR A 33 -5.09 -10.02 -12.29
C TYR A 33 -5.42 -8.53 -12.11
N GLY A 34 -4.41 -7.66 -12.03
CA GLY A 34 -4.60 -6.22 -11.90
C GLY A 34 -4.85 -5.52 -13.22
N ASP A 35 -5.35 -4.30 -13.13
CA ASP A 35 -5.52 -3.38 -14.25
C ASP A 35 -4.48 -2.24 -14.20
N ASP A 36 -4.55 -1.33 -15.16
CA ASP A 36 -3.64 -0.20 -15.28
C ASP A 36 -3.78 0.82 -14.13
N ALA A 37 -4.88 0.78 -13.36
CA ALA A 37 -5.06 1.64 -12.20
C ALA A 37 -4.30 1.14 -10.97
N ILE A 38 -4.12 -0.18 -10.85
CA ILE A 38 -3.39 -0.82 -9.76
C ILE A 38 -1.91 -1.02 -10.13
N TRP A 39 -1.64 -1.43 -11.37
CA TRP A 39 -0.28 -1.76 -11.83
C TRP A 39 -0.03 -1.26 -13.27
N PRO A 40 0.34 0.03 -13.41
CA PRO A 40 0.49 0.67 -14.71
C PRO A 40 1.40 -0.10 -15.67
N ARG A 41 1.05 -0.11 -16.96
CA ARG A 41 1.91 -0.67 -18.02
C ARG A 41 3.13 0.19 -18.33
N ASP A 42 3.00 1.51 -18.19
CA ASP A 42 4.12 2.43 -18.36
C ASP A 42 5.23 2.14 -17.32
N PRO A 43 6.47 1.82 -17.75
CA PRO A 43 7.53 1.42 -16.83
C PRO A 43 7.88 2.48 -15.78
N LEU A 44 7.83 3.77 -16.13
CA LEU A 44 8.18 4.85 -15.19
C LEU A 44 7.11 5.01 -14.12
N THR A 45 5.83 4.99 -14.53
CA THR A 45 4.70 5.08 -13.60
C THR A 45 4.65 3.85 -12.70
N ARG A 46 4.90 2.66 -13.25
CA ARG A 46 5.02 1.42 -12.48
C ARG A 46 6.16 1.47 -11.46
N ALA A 47 7.33 1.97 -11.86
CA ALA A 47 8.48 2.09 -10.97
C ALA A 47 8.18 2.94 -9.74
N ASP A 48 7.29 3.94 -9.85
CA ASP A 48 6.83 4.72 -8.70
C ASP A 48 6.02 3.88 -7.70
N VAL A 49 5.08 3.07 -8.19
CA VAL A 49 4.29 2.11 -7.38
C VAL A 49 5.20 1.08 -6.71
N ASP A 50 6.11 0.49 -7.49
CA ASP A 50 7.12 -0.45 -7.02
C ASP A 50 7.99 0.14 -5.91
N ARG A 51 8.47 1.37 -6.12
CA ARG A 51 9.33 2.08 -5.17
C ARG A 51 8.63 2.25 -3.82
N TRP A 52 7.38 2.69 -3.81
CA TRP A 52 6.63 2.88 -2.57
C TRP A 52 6.26 1.55 -1.90
N THR A 53 5.96 0.51 -2.69
CA THR A 53 5.68 -0.84 -2.20
C THR A 53 6.90 -1.43 -1.50
N GLU A 54 8.08 -1.40 -2.14
CA GLU A 54 9.32 -1.89 -1.54
C GLU A 54 9.77 -1.02 -0.37
N TRP A 55 9.64 0.31 -0.48
CA TRP A 55 9.97 1.19 0.63
C TRP A 55 9.12 0.87 1.86
N ALA A 56 7.82 0.63 1.71
CA ALA A 56 6.94 0.26 2.82
C ALA A 56 7.33 -1.10 3.42
N ASN A 57 7.63 -2.09 2.59
CA ASN A 57 8.07 -3.41 3.04
C ASN A 57 9.38 -3.34 3.86
N LEU A 58 10.40 -2.69 3.32
CA LEU A 58 11.72 -2.63 3.93
C LEU A 58 11.80 -1.68 5.14
N ASN A 59 11.06 -0.57 5.10
CA ASN A 59 11.18 0.46 6.12
C ASN A 59 10.07 0.35 7.16
N VAL A 60 8.82 0.21 6.75
CA VAL A 60 7.68 0.23 7.67
C VAL A 60 7.45 -1.15 8.28
N ALA A 61 7.28 -2.19 7.46
CA ALA A 61 6.95 -3.52 7.97
C ALA A 61 8.06 -4.07 8.88
N MET A 62 9.33 -3.94 8.49
CA MET A 62 10.47 -4.37 9.30
C MET A 62 10.58 -3.65 10.64
N ALA A 63 10.28 -2.35 10.67
CA ALA A 63 10.33 -1.56 11.90
C ALA A 63 9.14 -1.77 12.82
N PHE A 64 8.01 -2.23 12.27
CA PHE A 64 6.83 -2.54 13.03
C PHE A 64 6.86 -3.96 13.59
N ALA A 65 7.13 -4.97 12.74
CA ALA A 65 6.87 -6.37 13.05
C ALA A 65 7.60 -6.88 14.30
N ALA A 66 8.93 -6.90 14.28
CA ALA A 66 9.70 -7.37 15.43
C ALA A 66 9.83 -6.31 16.54
N PRO A 67 10.16 -5.04 16.24
CA PRO A 67 10.43 -4.04 17.29
C PRO A 67 9.21 -3.59 18.08
N VAL A 68 8.01 -3.68 17.50
CA VAL A 68 6.75 -3.25 18.15
C VAL A 68 5.80 -4.43 18.32
N PHE A 69 5.32 -5.01 17.21
CA PHE A 69 4.23 -5.99 17.24
C PHE A 69 4.60 -7.26 18.03
N TRP A 70 5.76 -7.88 17.78
CA TRP A 70 6.16 -9.08 18.52
C TRP A 70 6.43 -8.79 19.99
N ARG A 71 6.98 -7.62 20.34
CA ARG A 71 7.22 -7.26 21.75
C ARG A 71 5.92 -7.08 22.54
N ILE A 72 4.84 -6.67 21.89
CA ILE A 72 3.53 -6.51 22.54
C ILE A 72 2.74 -7.82 22.53
N VAL A 73 2.73 -8.53 21.40
CA VAL A 73 1.83 -9.67 21.17
C VAL A 73 2.45 -11.01 21.55
N ARG A 74 3.79 -11.15 21.43
CA ARG A 74 4.50 -12.42 21.68
C ARG A 74 5.28 -12.43 23.00
N THR A 75 5.35 -11.31 23.71
CA THR A 75 6.00 -11.22 25.04
C THR A 75 4.93 -11.09 26.12
N PRO A 76 4.93 -11.96 27.16
CA PRO A 76 4.03 -11.83 28.30
C PRO A 76 4.15 -10.45 28.95
N ALA A 77 3.03 -9.86 29.39
CA ALA A 77 2.98 -8.48 29.90
C ALA A 77 4.04 -8.16 30.98
N HIS A 78 4.29 -9.08 31.91
CA HIS A 78 5.28 -8.90 32.98
C HIS A 78 6.75 -8.91 32.50
N ARG A 79 7.01 -9.28 31.24
CA ARG A 79 8.34 -9.25 30.59
C ARG A 79 8.45 -8.17 29.51
N GLN A 80 7.40 -7.38 29.30
CA GLN A 80 7.44 -6.32 28.31
C GLN A 80 8.30 -5.17 28.83
N ASP A 81 9.28 -4.78 28.01
CA ASP A 81 10.06 -3.58 28.23
C ASP A 81 9.34 -2.38 27.59
N ALA A 82 8.64 -1.62 28.43
CA ALA A 82 7.87 -0.46 28.00
C ALA A 82 8.76 0.62 27.35
N ALA A 83 10.00 0.80 27.83
CA ALA A 83 10.91 1.79 27.28
C ALA A 83 11.39 1.36 25.88
N ALA A 84 11.74 0.09 25.70
CA ALA A 84 12.16 -0.44 24.41
C ALA A 84 11.01 -0.42 23.38
N ILE A 85 9.77 -0.68 23.80
CA ILE A 85 8.58 -0.56 22.93
C ILE A 85 8.35 0.91 22.55
N ALA A 86 8.41 1.84 23.51
CA ALA A 86 8.23 3.27 23.23
C ALA A 86 9.27 3.80 22.24
N GLN A 87 10.54 3.43 22.40
CA GLN A 87 11.61 3.80 21.45
C GLN A 87 11.35 3.23 20.05
N ALA A 88 10.91 1.97 19.96
CA ALA A 88 10.57 1.35 18.68
C ALA A 88 9.39 2.05 17.98
N VAL A 89 8.37 2.45 18.74
CA VAL A 89 7.24 3.24 18.22
C VAL A 89 7.71 4.60 17.71
N GLN A 90 8.52 5.33 18.48
CA GLN A 90 9.08 6.61 18.03
C GLN A 90 9.90 6.48 16.73
N ALA A 91 10.71 5.41 16.62
CA ALA A 91 11.47 5.13 15.41
C ALA A 91 10.57 4.77 14.20
N LEU A 92 9.42 4.13 14.44
CA LEU A 92 8.43 3.82 13.40
C LEU A 92 7.71 5.09 12.92
N GLU A 93 7.29 5.97 13.83
CA GLU A 93 6.47 7.16 13.54
C GLU A 93 7.07 8.09 12.48
N HIS A 94 8.40 8.16 12.37
CA HIS A 94 9.03 9.00 11.35
C HIS A 94 8.74 8.52 9.93
N ARG A 95 8.56 7.20 9.72
CA ARG A 95 8.44 6.63 8.38
C ARG A 95 7.12 7.01 7.69
N PRO A 96 5.93 6.80 8.27
CA PRO A 96 4.68 7.21 7.63
C PRO A 96 4.63 8.70 7.24
N ARG A 97 5.32 9.57 7.98
CA ARG A 97 5.41 11.02 7.65
C ARG A 97 6.10 11.26 6.31
N ILE A 98 7.12 10.48 5.96
CA ILE A 98 7.80 10.57 4.66
C ILE A 98 6.80 10.26 3.54
N ALA A 99 6.05 9.16 3.68
CA ALA A 99 5.04 8.77 2.70
C ALA A 99 3.93 9.84 2.57
N GLU A 100 3.41 10.36 3.69
CA GLU A 100 2.39 11.39 3.70
C GLU A 100 2.85 12.66 2.96
N GLN A 101 4.07 13.13 3.25
CA GLN A 101 4.63 14.32 2.61
C GLN A 101 4.80 14.13 1.10
N SER A 102 5.40 13.01 0.68
CA SER A 102 5.65 12.75 -0.73
C SER A 102 4.36 12.51 -1.52
N LEU A 103 3.46 11.66 -1.03
CA LEU A 103 2.22 11.29 -1.73
C LEU A 103 1.15 12.38 -1.64
N GLY A 104 1.10 13.13 -0.53
CA GLY A 104 0.24 14.31 -0.39
C GLY A 104 0.64 15.44 -1.34
N ASN A 105 1.94 15.58 -1.66
CA ASN A 105 2.41 16.52 -2.66
C ASN A 105 2.07 16.10 -4.09
N THR A 106 2.18 14.80 -4.41
CA THR A 106 1.82 14.25 -5.72
C THR A 106 0.32 14.41 -6.02
N ARG A 107 -0.57 14.14 -5.05
CA ARG A 107 -2.02 14.38 -5.25
C ARG A 107 -2.33 15.85 -5.51
N ARG A 108 -1.64 16.77 -4.84
CA ARG A 108 -1.81 18.23 -5.06
C ARG A 108 -1.24 18.73 -6.38
N SER A 109 -0.22 18.08 -6.94
CA SER A 109 0.28 18.43 -8.28
C SER A 109 -0.60 17.85 -9.38
N GLN A 110 -1.07 16.61 -9.25
CA GLN A 110 -2.01 15.98 -10.19
C GLN A 110 -3.37 16.68 -10.23
N ALA A 111 -3.89 17.12 -9.08
CA ALA A 111 -5.13 17.91 -9.01
C ALA A 111 -5.00 19.31 -9.65
N ARG A 112 -3.79 19.88 -9.72
CA ARG A 112 -3.53 21.17 -10.37
C ARG A 112 -3.25 21.06 -11.87
N GLY A 113 -2.90 19.86 -12.35
CA GLY A 113 -2.63 19.58 -13.76
C GLY A 113 -3.82 19.02 -14.55
N SER A 114 -4.94 18.69 -13.89
CA SER A 114 -6.17 18.29 -14.60
C SER A 114 -6.88 19.53 -15.13
N PRO A 115 -7.21 19.61 -16.43
CA PRO A 115 -8.08 20.68 -16.92
C PRO A 115 -9.40 20.57 -16.16
N ALA A 116 -9.91 21.71 -15.68
CA ALA A 116 -11.24 21.78 -15.10
C ALA A 116 -12.21 21.07 -16.06
N PRO A 117 -13.10 20.19 -15.57
CA PRO A 117 -14.12 19.63 -16.45
C PRO A 117 -14.86 20.81 -17.07
N THR A 118 -14.74 20.96 -18.39
CA THR A 118 -15.57 21.89 -19.14
C THR A 118 -17.00 21.48 -18.81
N SER A 119 -17.69 22.35 -18.06
CA SER A 119 -19.06 22.16 -17.68
C SER A 119 -19.89 22.12 -18.97
N SER A 120 -20.12 20.92 -19.50
CA SER A 120 -21.29 20.68 -20.32
C SER A 120 -22.46 20.74 -19.34
N SER A 121 -23.17 21.86 -19.37
CA SER A 121 -24.36 22.14 -18.59
C SER A 121 -25.44 21.12 -18.92
N ALA A 122 -25.41 19.96 -18.27
CA ALA A 122 -26.59 19.13 -18.10
C ALA A 122 -27.36 19.68 -16.89
N THR A 123 -28.08 20.78 -17.11
CA THR A 123 -29.10 21.25 -16.18
C THR A 123 -30.13 20.12 -16.03
N CYS A 124 -30.19 19.52 -14.85
CA CYS A 124 -31.29 18.66 -14.45
C CYS A 124 -32.56 19.52 -14.37
N CYS A 125 -33.33 19.56 -15.46
CA CYS A 125 -34.65 20.17 -15.48
C CYS A 125 -35.63 19.25 -14.73
N ILE A 126 -35.91 19.55 -13.47
CA ILE A 126 -37.09 19.02 -12.78
C ILE A 126 -38.30 19.80 -13.32
N ALA A 127 -39.12 19.16 -14.16
CA ALA A 127 -40.40 19.70 -14.56
C ALA A 127 -41.43 19.53 -13.42
N PRO A 128 -42.24 20.54 -13.07
CA PRO A 128 -43.33 20.36 -12.13
C PRO A 128 -44.53 19.73 -12.84
N THR A 129 -44.91 18.53 -12.42
CA THR A 129 -46.22 17.96 -12.74
C THR A 129 -47.32 18.74 -12.01
N LYS A 130 -48.10 19.51 -12.77
CA LYS A 130 -49.46 19.91 -12.35
C LYS A 130 -50.40 18.73 -12.58
N SER A 131 -51.11 18.33 -11.54
CA SER A 131 -52.37 17.59 -11.68
C SER A 131 -53.39 18.18 -10.72
N ARG A 132 -54.60 18.33 -11.28
CA ARG A 132 -55.85 18.90 -10.76
C ARG A 132 -56.24 18.48 -9.35
#